data_AF-A0A917D0T7-F1
#
_entry.id   AF-A0A917D0T7-F1
#
_cell.length_a   1.000
_cell.length_b   1.000
_cell.length_c   1.000
_cell.angle_alpha   90.00
_cell.angle_beta   90.00
_cell.angle_gamma   90.00
#
_symmetry.space_group_name_H-M   'P 1'
#
loop_
_entity.id
_entity.type
_entity.pdbx_description
1 polymer ?
#
loop_
_entity_poly.entity_id
_entity_poly.type
_entity_poly.pdbx_seq_one_letter_code
_entity_poly.pdbx_strand_id
1 'polypeptide(L)'
;MKKVGYGRVSSTGQSLDVQVDKLKQFGCDPIYQEKLSGITAQRPELNKCLDYVRDGDVLVITKLDRLARSTLDLHKIVHNLNQKNVGFKVLDQSIDTTNKEGRLMFSILASIAEFETELRKERQLEGIEKAKQKGVKFGAKPKLNEQQIIQMINDRNDGLLINELMTKYNLSKASVYRLLNEYELMNRAQGHFSYMLNALEKFTTVEVSTNDPVTKITMEKLLREKAMSKIQAEKSLAKETLDLVLVDLDPLSS
;
A
#
# COMPACT_ATOMS: atom_id res chain seq x y z
N MET A 1 -14.84 -5.19 42.66
CA MET A 1 -15.17 -5.31 41.23
C MET A 1 -15.99 -4.12 40.79
N LYS A 2 -15.35 -3.13 40.15
CA LYS A 2 -16.08 -2.03 39.51
C LYS A 2 -16.54 -2.45 38.12
N LYS A 3 -17.69 -1.92 37.69
CA LYS A 3 -18.15 -2.01 36.30
C LYS A 3 -17.81 -0.68 35.63
N VAL A 4 -16.96 -0.69 34.62
CA VAL A 4 -16.53 0.52 33.91
C VAL A 4 -17.21 0.53 32.55
N GLY A 5 -17.90 1.61 32.22
CA GLY A 5 -18.66 1.73 30.97
C GLY A 5 -17.84 2.41 29.87
N TYR A 6 -18.02 1.99 28.63
CA TYR A 6 -17.52 2.72 27.46
C TYR A 6 -18.58 2.80 26.35
N GLY A 7 -18.77 4.01 25.80
CA GLY A 7 -19.71 4.28 24.71
C GLY A 7 -19.08 5.13 23.60
N ARG A 8 -19.47 4.88 22.34
CA ARG A 8 -18.95 5.60 21.17
C ARG A 8 -20.03 5.88 20.13
N VAL A 9 -19.95 7.04 19.48
CA VAL A 9 -20.78 7.37 18.29
C VAL A 9 -19.97 8.08 17.20
N SER A 10 -20.38 7.88 15.95
CA SER A 10 -20.02 8.76 14.82
C SER A 10 -20.88 10.03 14.84
N SER A 11 -20.35 11.14 14.33
CA SER A 11 -20.71 12.56 14.47
C SER A 11 -22.17 13.10 14.54
N THR A 12 -23.22 12.33 14.85
CA THR A 12 -24.60 12.85 14.94
C THR A 12 -25.46 12.14 15.99
N GLY A 13 -26.04 12.94 16.92
CA GLY A 13 -27.34 12.76 17.62
C GLY A 13 -27.60 11.54 18.53
N GLN A 14 -28.40 11.76 19.59
CA GLN A 14 -29.18 10.89 20.53
C GLN A 14 -28.66 9.50 20.96
N SER A 15 -27.98 8.77 20.08
CA SER A 15 -27.48 7.41 20.27
C SER A 15 -26.40 7.25 21.33
N LEU A 16 -25.74 8.33 21.76
CA LEU A 16 -24.79 8.26 22.88
C LEU A 16 -25.51 8.27 24.23
N ASP A 17 -26.53 9.11 24.38
CA ASP A 17 -27.32 9.20 25.61
C ASP A 17 -28.01 7.87 25.90
N VAL A 18 -28.60 7.25 24.87
CA VAL A 18 -29.17 5.88 24.96
C VAL A 18 -28.13 4.85 25.41
N GLN A 19 -26.88 4.96 24.96
CA GLN A 19 -25.82 4.05 25.41
C GLN A 19 -25.45 4.31 26.86
N VAL A 20 -25.28 5.57 27.25
CA VAL A 20 -24.93 5.97 28.61
C VAL A 20 -26.01 5.52 29.59
N ASP A 21 -27.29 5.68 29.24
CA ASP A 21 -28.41 5.27 30.09
C ASP A 21 -28.44 3.76 30.29
N LYS A 22 -28.21 2.97 29.23
CA LYS A 22 -28.06 1.50 29.35
C LYS A 22 -26.90 1.12 30.27
N LEU A 23 -25.75 1.79 30.13
CA LEU A 23 -24.56 1.53 30.95
C LEU A 23 -24.81 1.91 32.42
N LYS A 24 -25.47 3.04 32.69
CA LYS A 24 -25.89 3.47 34.03
C LYS A 24 -26.87 2.47 34.64
N GLN A 25 -27.88 2.03 33.88
CA GLN A 25 -28.86 1.04 34.34
C GLN A 25 -28.21 -0.30 34.70
N PHE A 26 -27.12 -0.68 34.00
CA PHE A 26 -26.33 -1.86 34.35
C PHE A 26 -25.42 -1.66 35.58
N GLY A 27 -25.30 -0.43 36.07
CA GLY A 27 -24.49 -0.04 37.23
C GLY A 27 -23.03 0.26 36.90
N CYS A 28 -22.75 0.80 35.72
CA CYS A 28 -21.39 1.20 35.34
C CYS A 28 -21.00 2.56 35.93
N ASP A 29 -19.83 2.63 36.57
CA ASP A 29 -19.21 3.84 37.12
C ASP A 29 -17.68 3.67 37.25
N PRO A 30 -16.85 4.46 36.55
CA PRO A 30 -17.19 5.56 35.64
C PRO A 30 -17.62 5.08 34.25
N ILE A 31 -18.20 6.00 33.46
CA ILE A 31 -18.58 5.79 32.05
C ILE A 31 -17.77 6.74 31.17
N TYR A 32 -16.91 6.18 30.31
CA TYR A 32 -16.14 6.90 29.31
C TYR A 32 -16.94 7.03 28.01
N GLN A 33 -16.85 8.19 27.36
CA GLN A 33 -17.69 8.53 26.21
C GLN A 33 -16.85 9.15 25.10
N GLU A 34 -16.94 8.58 23.90
CA GLU A 34 -16.11 8.99 22.76
C GLU A 34 -16.98 9.47 21.59
N LYS A 35 -16.78 10.73 21.17
CA LYS A 35 -17.41 11.31 19.97
C LYS A 35 -16.33 11.54 18.91
N LEU A 36 -16.29 10.68 17.89
CA LEU A 36 -15.31 10.81 16.80
C LEU A 36 -16.02 11.00 15.46
N SER A 37 -15.66 12.07 14.76
CA SER A 37 -16.00 12.25 13.35
C SER A 37 -14.91 11.62 12.47
N GLY A 38 -15.31 10.79 11.51
CA GLY A 38 -14.41 10.19 10.54
C GLY A 38 -13.52 9.03 11.05
N ILE A 39 -12.59 8.60 10.19
CA ILE A 39 -11.65 7.47 10.39
C ILE A 39 -10.46 7.89 11.28
N THR A 40 -10.57 8.93 12.09
CA THR A 40 -9.45 9.45 12.89
C THR A 40 -8.99 8.40 13.92
N ALA A 41 -7.70 8.09 13.94
CA ALA A 41 -7.12 6.92 14.64
C ALA A 41 -7.08 7.04 16.18
N GLN A 42 -7.21 8.25 16.74
CA GLN A 42 -7.06 8.45 18.17
C GLN A 42 -8.39 8.22 18.89
N ARG A 43 -8.38 7.33 19.90
CA ARG A 43 -9.48 7.04 20.84
C ARG A 43 -9.01 7.37 22.27
N PRO A 44 -8.81 8.66 22.60
CA PRO A 44 -8.23 9.05 23.88
C PRO A 44 -9.09 8.58 25.08
N GLU A 45 -10.42 8.56 24.96
CA GLU A 45 -11.31 8.15 26.04
C GLU A 45 -11.32 6.64 26.22
N LEU A 46 -11.19 5.88 25.12
CA LEU A 46 -10.98 4.43 25.23
C LEU A 46 -9.66 4.12 25.94
N ASN A 47 -8.57 4.80 25.59
CA ASN A 47 -7.27 4.57 26.22
C ASN A 47 -7.34 4.88 27.72
N LYS A 48 -7.91 6.01 28.12
CA LYS A 48 -8.17 6.33 29.53
C LYS A 48 -8.99 5.24 30.24
N CYS A 49 -10.03 4.73 29.58
CA CYS A 49 -10.84 3.64 30.10
C CYS A 49 -10.02 2.36 30.33
N LEU A 50 -9.17 1.98 29.37
CA LEU A 50 -8.31 0.79 29.43
C LEU A 50 -7.16 0.92 30.46
N ASP A 51 -6.72 2.14 30.72
CA ASP A 51 -5.73 2.45 31.75
C ASP A 51 -6.34 2.49 33.16
N TYR A 52 -7.63 2.86 33.25
CA TYR A 52 -8.34 2.95 34.52
C TYR A 52 -8.71 1.58 35.11
N VAL A 53 -9.14 0.63 34.28
CA VAL A 53 -9.56 -0.71 34.72
C VAL A 53 -8.41 -1.50 35.34
N ARG A 54 -8.71 -2.23 36.43
CA ARG A 54 -7.73 -3.03 37.20
C ARG A 54 -8.20 -4.47 37.38
N ASP A 55 -7.31 -5.30 37.92
CA ASP A 55 -7.60 -6.69 38.29
C ASP A 55 -8.95 -6.83 39.01
N GLY A 56 -9.80 -7.72 38.50
CA GLY A 56 -11.13 -7.97 39.03
C GLY A 56 -12.20 -6.93 38.68
N ASP A 57 -11.92 -5.92 37.86
CA ASP A 57 -12.94 -5.03 37.28
C ASP A 57 -13.60 -5.66 36.03
N VAL A 58 -14.67 -5.03 35.54
CA VAL A 58 -15.36 -5.44 34.30
C VAL A 58 -15.54 -4.23 33.39
N LEU A 59 -15.01 -4.30 32.17
CA LEU A 59 -15.34 -3.37 31.10
C LEU A 59 -16.69 -3.75 30.48
N VAL A 60 -17.60 -2.79 30.40
CA VAL A 60 -18.96 -2.98 29.86
C VAL A 60 -19.18 -2.03 28.69
N ILE A 61 -19.66 -2.59 27.59
CA ILE A 61 -20.09 -1.84 26.41
C ILE A 61 -21.51 -2.25 26.00
N THR A 62 -22.17 -1.43 25.19
CA THR A 62 -23.51 -1.75 24.68
C THR A 62 -23.46 -2.72 23.50
N LYS A 63 -22.62 -2.44 22.50
CA LYS A 63 -22.44 -3.26 21.29
C LYS A 63 -20.98 -3.31 20.84
N LEU A 64 -20.57 -4.39 20.17
CA LEU A 64 -19.19 -4.60 19.71
C LEU A 64 -18.66 -3.50 18.78
N ASP A 65 -19.48 -3.00 17.85
CA ASP A 65 -19.14 -1.92 16.91
C ASP A 65 -18.90 -0.56 17.61
N ARG A 66 -19.32 -0.43 18.87
CA ARG A 66 -19.06 0.74 19.70
C ARG A 66 -17.65 0.70 20.29
N LEU A 67 -17.06 -0.47 20.46
CA LEU A 67 -15.69 -0.65 20.96
C LEU A 67 -14.64 -0.69 19.85
N ALA A 68 -14.82 -1.62 18.91
CA ALA A 68 -13.77 -2.01 17.97
C ALA A 68 -14.11 -1.66 16.52
N ARG A 69 -13.08 -1.38 15.71
CA ARG A 69 -13.23 -1.06 14.27
C ARG A 69 -13.02 -2.27 13.35
N SER A 70 -12.47 -3.34 13.90
CA SER A 70 -12.24 -4.60 13.22
C SER A 70 -12.20 -5.74 14.24
N THR A 71 -12.24 -6.98 13.77
CA THR A 71 -12.04 -8.16 14.61
C THR A 71 -10.69 -8.12 15.32
N LEU A 72 -9.61 -7.80 14.58
CA LEU A 72 -8.27 -7.74 15.15
C LEU A 72 -8.17 -6.70 16.27
N ASP A 73 -8.81 -5.54 16.10
CA ASP A 73 -8.89 -4.51 17.13
C ASP A 73 -9.65 -4.99 18.37
N LEU A 74 -10.79 -5.66 18.18
CA LEU A 74 -11.55 -6.27 19.27
C LEU A 74 -10.74 -7.32 20.02
N HIS A 75 -10.09 -8.23 19.30
CA HIS A 75 -9.27 -9.29 19.86
C HIS A 75 -8.12 -8.71 20.70
N LYS A 76 -7.41 -7.70 20.18
CA LYS A 76 -6.34 -7.01 20.93
C LYS A 76 -6.84 -6.39 22.23
N ILE A 77 -7.98 -5.68 22.18
CA ILE A 77 -8.55 -5.05 23.38
C ILE A 77 -8.90 -6.11 24.42
N VAL A 78 -9.62 -7.16 24.04
CA VAL A 78 -10.05 -8.19 24.98
C VAL A 78 -8.88 -9.04 25.48
N HIS A 79 -7.88 -9.31 24.65
CA HIS A 79 -6.65 -9.97 25.08
C HIS A 79 -5.94 -9.16 26.18
N ASN A 80 -5.79 -7.83 25.99
CA ASN A 80 -5.21 -6.95 27.00
C ASN A 80 -6.02 -6.93 28.30
N LEU A 81 -7.36 -6.94 28.22
CA LEU A 81 -8.22 -7.02 29.40
C LEU A 81 -8.03 -8.35 30.14
N ASN A 82 -7.99 -9.46 29.42
CA ASN A 82 -7.75 -10.78 29.99
C ASN A 82 -6.38 -10.87 30.68
N GLN A 83 -5.31 -10.31 30.09
CA GLN A 83 -3.99 -10.26 30.73
C GLN A 83 -4.00 -9.47 32.05
N LYS A 84 -4.88 -8.48 32.18
CA LYS A 84 -5.10 -7.71 33.41
C LYS A 84 -6.12 -8.35 34.36
N ASN A 85 -6.62 -9.55 34.07
CA ASN A 85 -7.77 -10.19 34.73
C ASN A 85 -9.01 -9.28 34.84
N VAL A 86 -9.24 -8.46 33.82
CA VAL A 86 -10.42 -7.60 33.68
C VAL A 86 -11.47 -8.36 32.87
N GLY A 87 -12.68 -8.47 33.39
CA GLY A 87 -13.82 -9.03 32.66
C GLY A 87 -14.29 -8.12 31.54
N PHE A 88 -14.94 -8.68 30.53
CA PHE A 88 -15.51 -7.94 29.42
C PHE A 88 -16.97 -8.35 29.18
N LYS A 89 -17.87 -7.37 29.10
CA LYS A 89 -19.30 -7.59 28.86
C LYS A 89 -19.85 -6.72 27.74
N VAL A 90 -20.75 -7.31 26.95
CA VAL A 90 -21.49 -6.64 25.88
C VAL A 90 -22.98 -6.82 26.13
N LEU A 91 -23.69 -5.71 26.38
CA LEU A 91 -25.07 -5.77 26.86
C LEU A 91 -26.06 -6.29 25.79
N ASP A 92 -25.99 -5.79 24.56
CA ASP A 92 -26.99 -6.12 23.53
C ASP A 92 -26.76 -7.51 22.91
N GLN A 93 -25.50 -7.99 22.89
CA GLN A 93 -25.12 -9.32 22.38
C GLN A 93 -25.00 -10.38 23.49
N SER A 94 -25.27 -10.02 24.75
CA SER A 94 -25.16 -10.92 25.91
C SER A 94 -23.81 -11.66 26.02
N ILE A 95 -22.73 -11.00 25.61
CA ILE A 95 -21.37 -11.57 25.71
C ILE A 95 -20.83 -11.25 27.09
N ASP A 96 -20.27 -12.25 27.77
CA ASP A 96 -19.72 -12.11 29.12
C ASP A 96 -18.47 -12.98 29.30
N THR A 97 -17.29 -12.38 29.37
CA THR A 97 -16.02 -13.10 29.54
C THR A 97 -15.63 -13.29 31.02
N THR A 98 -16.50 -12.97 31.98
CA THR A 98 -16.22 -13.17 33.41
C THR A 98 -16.22 -14.66 33.80
N ASN A 99 -16.94 -15.51 33.07
CA ASN A 99 -16.95 -16.96 33.25
C ASN A 99 -16.13 -17.69 32.15
N LYS A 100 -15.83 -18.97 32.38
CA LYS A 100 -14.97 -19.78 31.50
C LYS A 100 -15.64 -20.08 30.15
N GLU A 101 -16.94 -20.28 30.15
CA GLU A 101 -17.76 -20.56 28.97
C GLU A 101 -17.78 -19.36 28.00
N GLY A 102 -17.96 -18.16 28.53
CA GLY A 102 -17.98 -16.93 27.74
C GLY A 102 -16.60 -16.51 27.25
N ARG A 103 -15.52 -16.81 27.99
CA ARG A 103 -14.15 -16.69 27.45
C ARG A 103 -13.94 -17.61 26.25
N LEU A 104 -14.37 -18.87 26.33
CA LEU A 104 -14.27 -19.82 25.22
C LEU A 104 -15.07 -19.35 23.99
N MET A 105 -16.33 -18.95 24.20
CA MET A 105 -17.19 -18.45 23.11
C MET A 105 -16.58 -17.22 22.45
N PHE A 106 -16.03 -16.29 23.24
CA PHE A 106 -15.37 -15.11 22.71
C PHE A 106 -14.15 -15.47 21.85
N SER A 107 -13.30 -16.40 22.30
CA SER A 107 -12.14 -16.87 21.53
C SER A 107 -12.56 -17.47 20.19
N ILE A 108 -13.62 -18.29 20.17
CA ILE A 108 -14.16 -18.87 18.93
C ILE A 108 -14.65 -17.79 17.98
N LEU A 109 -15.42 -16.81 18.47
CA LEU A 109 -15.92 -15.70 17.66
C LEU A 109 -14.79 -14.83 17.10
N ALA A 110 -13.73 -14.61 17.89
CA ALA A 110 -12.54 -13.90 17.44
C ALA A 110 -11.84 -14.66 16.29
N SER A 111 -11.62 -15.97 16.44
CA SER A 111 -10.99 -16.80 15.40
C SER A 111 -11.81 -16.84 14.10
N ILE A 112 -13.14 -16.96 14.18
CA ILE A 112 -14.02 -16.93 12.99
C ILE A 112 -13.86 -15.60 12.25
N ALA A 113 -13.85 -14.50 12.99
CA ALA A 113 -13.84 -13.18 12.38
C ALA A 113 -12.43 -12.76 11.89
N GLU A 114 -11.35 -13.38 12.39
CA GLU A 114 -10.01 -13.34 11.77
C GLU A 114 -10.01 -14.11 10.45
N PHE A 115 -10.53 -15.35 10.45
CA PHE A 115 -10.66 -16.16 9.24
C PHE A 115 -11.47 -15.48 8.13
N GLU A 116 -12.60 -14.84 8.46
CA GLU A 116 -13.36 -14.06 7.47
C GLU A 116 -12.56 -12.89 6.88
N THR A 117 -11.69 -12.27 7.67
CA THR A 117 -10.86 -11.15 7.21
C THR A 117 -9.81 -11.65 6.23
N GLU A 118 -9.19 -12.79 6.50
CA GLU A 118 -8.25 -13.46 5.60
C GLU A 118 -8.94 -13.82 4.27
N LEU A 119 -10.11 -14.47 4.33
CA LEU A 119 -10.89 -14.80 3.14
C LEU A 119 -11.27 -13.57 2.29
N ARG A 120 -11.63 -12.44 2.90
CA ARG A 120 -11.90 -11.20 2.15
C ARG A 120 -10.65 -10.70 1.44
N LYS A 121 -9.49 -10.76 2.10
CA LYS A 121 -8.20 -10.32 1.54
C LYS A 121 -7.79 -11.21 0.36
N GLU A 122 -7.93 -12.52 0.49
CA GLU A 122 -7.67 -13.47 -0.61
C GLU A 122 -8.50 -13.15 -1.84
N ARG A 123 -9.82 -13.00 -1.68
CA ARG A 123 -10.73 -12.64 -2.79
C ARG A 123 -10.40 -11.29 -3.41
N GLN A 124 -9.97 -10.32 -2.60
CA GLN A 124 -9.54 -9.02 -3.09
C GLN A 124 -8.29 -9.15 -3.97
N LEU A 125 -7.30 -9.93 -3.55
CA LEU A 125 -6.08 -10.18 -4.31
C LEU A 125 -6.38 -10.89 -5.63
N GLU A 126 -7.22 -11.93 -5.61
CA GLU A 126 -7.69 -12.60 -6.83
C GLU A 126 -8.40 -11.64 -7.79
N GLY A 127 -9.23 -10.74 -7.25
CA GLY A 127 -9.92 -9.72 -8.02
C GLY A 127 -8.96 -8.72 -8.67
N ILE A 128 -7.95 -8.28 -7.92
CA ILE A 128 -6.88 -7.40 -8.43
C ILE A 128 -6.09 -8.11 -9.53
N GLU A 129 -5.72 -9.37 -9.34
CA GLU A 129 -4.97 -10.14 -10.32
C GLU A 129 -5.76 -10.32 -11.63
N LYS A 130 -7.03 -10.71 -11.54
CA LYS A 130 -7.93 -10.81 -12.70
C LYS A 130 -8.07 -9.46 -13.43
N ALA A 131 -8.12 -8.36 -12.69
CA ALA A 131 -8.21 -7.03 -13.27
C ALA A 131 -6.88 -6.59 -13.93
N LYS A 132 -5.73 -6.93 -13.32
CA LYS A 132 -4.40 -6.74 -13.94
C LYS A 132 -4.27 -7.53 -15.23
N GLN A 133 -4.69 -8.80 -15.27
CA GLN A 133 -4.72 -9.63 -16.48
C GLN A 133 -5.62 -9.03 -17.58
N LYS A 134 -6.70 -8.32 -17.19
CA LYS A 134 -7.57 -7.58 -18.11
C LYS A 134 -7.04 -6.19 -18.51
N GLY A 135 -5.84 -5.82 -18.06
CA GLY A 135 -5.23 -4.53 -18.36
C GLY A 135 -5.87 -3.32 -17.65
N VAL A 136 -6.62 -3.55 -16.56
CA VAL A 136 -7.20 -2.45 -15.77
C VAL A 136 -6.08 -1.67 -15.09
N LYS A 137 -5.96 -0.37 -15.41
CA LYS A 137 -5.04 0.55 -14.74
C LYS A 137 -5.60 0.96 -13.38
N PHE A 138 -4.86 0.67 -12.34
CA PHE A 138 -5.16 1.05 -10.96
C PHE A 138 -4.47 2.38 -10.58
N GLY A 139 -4.80 2.93 -9.41
CA GLY A 139 -4.13 4.13 -8.90
C GLY A 139 -4.67 5.46 -9.45
N ALA A 140 -4.04 6.55 -9.02
CA ALA A 140 -4.43 7.89 -9.43
C ALA A 140 -4.08 8.13 -10.89
N LYS A 141 -5.01 8.70 -11.66
CA LYS A 141 -4.76 9.06 -13.05
C LYS A 141 -3.57 10.04 -13.13
N PRO A 142 -2.62 9.84 -14.06
CA PRO A 142 -1.51 10.77 -14.24
C PRO A 142 -2.05 12.17 -14.54
N LYS A 143 -1.44 13.19 -13.92
CA LYS A 143 -1.87 14.59 -14.06
C LYS A 143 -1.51 15.19 -15.42
N LEU A 144 -0.41 14.72 -16.01
CA LEU A 144 0.07 15.13 -17.33
C LEU A 144 0.09 13.94 -18.27
N ASN A 145 -0.18 14.19 -19.55
CA ASN A 145 0.06 13.22 -20.61
C ASN A 145 1.52 13.29 -21.11
N GLU A 146 1.92 12.35 -21.95
CA GLU A 146 3.29 12.23 -22.46
C GLU A 146 3.78 13.50 -23.19
N GLN A 147 2.92 14.11 -24.01
CA GLN A 147 3.25 15.35 -24.73
C GLN A 147 3.49 16.53 -23.77
N GLN A 148 2.69 16.63 -22.70
CA GLN A 148 2.85 17.66 -21.67
C GLN A 148 4.12 17.45 -20.85
N ILE A 149 4.52 16.20 -20.61
CA ILE A 149 5.79 15.87 -19.94
C ILE A 149 6.97 16.31 -20.82
N ILE A 150 6.96 15.96 -22.11
CA ILE A 150 7.99 16.39 -23.07
C ILE A 150 8.07 17.92 -23.12
N GLN A 151 6.94 18.61 -23.18
CA GLN A 151 6.92 20.06 -23.18
C GLN A 151 7.47 20.65 -21.87
N MET A 152 7.13 20.07 -20.71
CA MET A 152 7.65 20.50 -19.41
C MET A 152 9.17 20.37 -19.32
N ILE A 153 9.72 19.32 -19.92
CA ILE A 153 11.16 19.08 -20.00
C ILE A 153 11.82 20.08 -20.94
N ASN A 154 11.24 20.35 -22.11
CA ASN A 154 11.77 21.36 -23.03
C ASN A 154 11.77 22.74 -22.39
N ASP A 155 10.66 23.13 -21.75
CA ASP A 155 10.57 24.35 -20.97
C ASP A 155 11.68 24.44 -19.90
N ARG A 156 11.98 23.32 -19.24
CA ARG A 156 13.08 23.25 -18.26
C ARG A 156 14.44 23.47 -18.91
N ASN A 157 14.68 22.86 -20.07
CA ASN A 157 15.93 23.01 -20.84
C ASN A 157 16.09 24.43 -21.41
N ASP A 158 14.99 25.08 -21.75
CA ASP A 158 14.92 26.48 -22.20
C ASP A 158 15.12 27.48 -21.05
N GLY A 159 15.27 27.00 -19.82
CA GLY A 159 15.70 27.77 -18.66
C GLY A 159 14.60 28.10 -17.65
N LEU A 160 13.36 27.61 -17.82
CA LEU A 160 12.30 27.85 -16.82
C LEU A 160 12.68 27.27 -15.46
N LEU A 161 12.37 28.05 -14.41
CA LEU A 161 12.63 27.66 -13.03
C LEU A 161 11.58 26.63 -12.55
N ILE A 162 11.96 25.82 -11.57
CA ILE A 162 11.08 24.77 -11.00
C ILE A 162 9.75 25.35 -10.50
N ASN A 163 9.78 26.54 -9.88
CA ASN A 163 8.57 27.20 -9.40
C ASN A 163 7.63 27.59 -10.55
N GLU A 164 8.17 28.00 -11.70
CA GLU A 164 7.39 28.37 -12.88
C GLU A 164 6.75 27.14 -13.52
N LEU A 165 7.48 26.02 -13.57
CA LEU A 165 6.95 24.73 -14.01
C LEU A 165 5.83 24.23 -13.10
N MET A 166 5.98 24.37 -11.78
CA MET A 166 4.93 24.01 -10.82
C MET A 166 3.63 24.76 -11.09
N THR A 167 3.71 26.08 -11.33
CA THR A 167 2.54 26.90 -11.66
C THR A 167 1.97 26.57 -13.03
N LYS A 168 2.82 26.48 -14.07
CA LYS A 168 2.41 26.23 -15.46
C LYS A 168 1.71 24.89 -15.64
N TYR A 169 2.18 23.84 -14.95
CA TYR A 169 1.67 22.47 -15.07
C TYR A 169 0.78 22.04 -13.90
N ASN A 170 0.52 22.93 -12.94
CA ASN A 170 -0.25 22.65 -11.71
C ASN A 170 0.25 21.40 -10.97
N LEU A 171 1.57 21.34 -10.78
CA LEU A 171 2.27 20.22 -10.15
C LEU A 171 2.89 20.65 -8.83
N SER A 172 3.00 19.70 -7.90
CA SER A 172 3.83 19.91 -6.71
C SER A 172 5.30 19.87 -7.09
N LYS A 173 6.15 20.50 -6.26
CA LYS A 173 7.61 20.45 -6.43
C LYS A 173 8.13 19.01 -6.56
N ALA A 174 7.62 18.11 -5.72
CA ALA A 174 7.98 16.70 -5.74
C ALA A 174 7.60 16.01 -7.06
N SER A 175 6.42 16.32 -7.61
CA SER A 175 5.97 15.77 -8.90
C SER A 175 6.85 16.25 -10.06
N VAL A 176 7.27 17.51 -10.07
CA VAL A 176 8.17 18.05 -11.09
C VAL A 176 9.53 17.35 -11.06
N TYR A 177 10.17 17.25 -9.89
CA TYR A 177 11.46 16.56 -9.76
C TYR A 177 11.37 15.08 -10.13
N ARG A 178 10.29 14.40 -9.74
CA ARG A 178 10.08 13.00 -10.10
C ARG A 178 10.09 12.81 -11.62
N LEU A 179 9.27 13.58 -12.34
CA LEU A 179 9.15 13.50 -13.80
C LEU A 179 10.47 13.87 -14.52
N LEU A 180 11.21 14.87 -14.03
CA LEU A 180 12.51 15.23 -14.60
C LEU A 180 13.55 14.12 -14.40
N ASN A 181 13.59 13.52 -13.20
CA ASN A 181 14.54 12.45 -12.88
C ASN A 181 14.23 11.16 -13.67
N GLU A 182 12.95 10.80 -13.78
CA GLU A 182 12.50 9.68 -14.62
C GLU A 182 12.97 9.85 -16.07
N TYR A 183 12.82 11.06 -16.62
CA TYR A 183 13.29 11.37 -17.98
C TYR A 183 14.82 11.32 -18.11
N GLU A 184 15.57 11.86 -17.14
CA GLU A 184 17.04 11.77 -17.13
C GLU A 184 17.53 10.32 -17.08
N LEU A 185 16.90 9.48 -16.26
CA LEU A 185 17.22 8.05 -16.16
C LEU A 185 16.98 7.34 -17.49
N MET A 186 15.86 7.64 -18.16
CA MET A 186 15.56 7.11 -19.49
C MET A 186 16.59 7.54 -20.53
N ASN A 187 16.96 8.82 -20.56
CA ASN A 187 17.96 9.34 -21.52
C ASN A 187 19.34 8.73 -21.29
N ARG A 188 19.76 8.55 -20.03
CA ARG A 188 21.04 7.88 -19.70
C ARG A 188 21.03 6.42 -20.14
N ALA A 189 19.93 5.71 -19.94
CA ALA A 189 19.78 4.33 -20.40
C ALA A 189 19.84 4.23 -21.95
N GLN A 190 19.15 5.13 -22.66
CA GLN A 190 19.19 5.19 -24.13
C GLN A 190 20.58 5.54 -24.68
N GLY A 191 21.28 6.48 -24.05
CA GLY A 191 22.65 6.87 -24.44
C GLY A 191 23.66 5.73 -24.27
N HIS A 192 23.62 5.02 -23.14
CA HIS A 192 24.47 3.85 -22.90
C HIS A 192 24.20 2.73 -23.91
N PHE A 193 22.92 2.51 -24.23
CA PHE A 193 22.52 1.53 -25.23
C PHE A 193 23.01 1.89 -26.64
N SER A 194 22.88 3.16 -27.04
CA SER A 194 23.41 3.65 -28.33
C SER A 194 24.93 3.49 -28.44
N TYR A 195 25.67 3.77 -27.36
CA TYR A 195 27.12 3.55 -27.32
C TYR A 195 27.48 2.07 -27.50
N MET A 196 26.78 1.17 -26.81
CA MET A 196 27.00 -0.27 -26.90
C MET A 196 26.71 -0.82 -28.31
N LEU A 197 25.61 -0.37 -28.94
CA LEU A 197 25.29 -0.72 -30.33
C LEU A 197 26.36 -0.25 -31.31
N ASN A 198 26.80 1.02 -31.20
CA ASN A 198 27.86 1.56 -32.04
C ASN A 198 29.20 0.80 -31.87
N ALA A 199 29.52 0.37 -30.64
CA ALA A 199 30.71 -0.43 -30.38
C ALA A 199 30.63 -1.80 -31.07
N LEU A 200 29.49 -2.47 -30.99
CA LEU A 200 29.26 -3.77 -31.64
C LEU A 200 29.24 -3.68 -33.17
N GLU A 201 28.68 -2.61 -33.74
CA GLU A 201 28.74 -2.37 -35.19
C GLU A 201 30.19 -2.23 -35.67
N LYS A 202 31.05 -1.52 -34.92
CA LYS A 202 32.48 -1.43 -35.24
C LYS A 202 33.18 -2.80 -35.20
N PHE A 203 32.81 -3.69 -34.30
CA PHE A 203 33.34 -5.06 -34.27
C PHE A 203 33.03 -5.87 -35.54
N THR A 204 31.94 -5.56 -36.27
CA THR A 204 31.60 -6.25 -37.54
C THR A 204 32.50 -5.84 -38.73
N THR A 205 33.26 -4.75 -38.57
CA THR A 205 34.15 -4.17 -39.59
C THR A 205 35.63 -4.52 -39.40
N VAL A 206 35.95 -5.34 -38.39
CA VAL A 206 37.33 -5.77 -38.10
C VAL A 206 37.81 -6.76 -39.17
N GLU A 207 38.87 -6.41 -39.89
CA GLU A 207 39.51 -7.33 -40.83
C GLU A 207 40.37 -8.36 -40.10
N VAL A 208 40.27 -9.62 -40.51
CA VAL A 208 41.09 -10.70 -39.93
C VAL A 208 42.46 -10.70 -40.60
N SER A 209 43.50 -10.38 -39.84
CA SER A 209 44.89 -10.42 -40.32
C SER A 209 45.41 -11.87 -40.32
N THR A 210 45.20 -12.56 -41.45
CA THR A 210 45.78 -13.88 -41.73
C THR A 210 46.15 -13.98 -43.20
N ASN A 211 47.23 -14.72 -43.50
CA ASN A 211 47.73 -14.91 -44.86
C ASN A 211 47.01 -16.06 -45.60
N ASP A 212 46.18 -16.85 -44.92
CA ASP A 212 45.36 -17.88 -45.56
C ASP A 212 43.98 -17.32 -45.97
N PRO A 213 43.66 -17.22 -47.27
CA PRO A 213 42.43 -16.62 -47.77
C PRO A 213 41.16 -17.35 -47.29
N VAL A 214 41.22 -18.67 -47.15
CA VAL A 214 40.08 -19.50 -46.74
C VAL A 214 39.78 -19.29 -45.25
N THR A 215 40.82 -19.26 -44.41
CA THR A 215 40.68 -18.94 -42.99
C THR A 215 40.21 -17.50 -42.78
N LYS A 216 40.70 -16.53 -43.58
CA LYS A 216 40.26 -15.12 -43.50
C LYS A 216 38.76 -14.99 -43.70
N ILE A 217 38.23 -15.55 -44.80
CA ILE A 217 36.80 -15.49 -45.14
C ILE A 217 35.94 -16.20 -44.08
N THR A 218 36.37 -17.37 -43.62
CA THR A 218 35.62 -18.16 -42.63
C THR A 218 35.53 -17.43 -41.29
N MET A 219 36.63 -16.84 -40.84
CA MET A 219 36.68 -16.12 -39.56
C MET A 219 35.91 -14.80 -39.60
N GLU A 220 36.01 -14.03 -40.69
CA GLU A 220 35.22 -12.80 -40.87
C GLU A 220 33.72 -13.08 -40.91
N LYS A 221 33.31 -14.17 -41.59
CA LYS A 221 31.90 -14.61 -41.62
C LYS A 221 31.40 -15.01 -40.23
N LEU A 222 32.18 -15.79 -39.48
CA LEU A 222 31.83 -16.24 -38.14
C LEU A 222 31.76 -15.07 -37.13
N LEU A 223 32.69 -14.11 -37.23
CA LEU A 223 32.69 -12.90 -36.39
C LEU A 223 31.47 -12.03 -36.67
N ARG A 224 31.12 -11.81 -37.94
CA ARG A 224 29.91 -11.07 -38.32
C ARG A 224 28.64 -11.75 -37.83
N GLU A 225 28.53 -13.07 -37.99
CA GLU A 225 27.36 -13.83 -37.53
C GLU A 225 27.16 -13.74 -36.01
N LYS A 226 28.24 -13.95 -35.23
CA LYS A 226 28.19 -13.82 -33.76
C LYS A 226 27.89 -12.40 -33.30
N ALA A 227 28.49 -11.39 -33.94
CA ALA A 227 28.23 -9.99 -33.61
C ALA A 227 26.77 -9.59 -33.91
N MET A 228 26.22 -9.99 -35.06
CA MET A 228 24.83 -9.73 -35.41
C MET A 228 23.84 -10.42 -34.47
N SER A 229 24.11 -11.67 -34.08
CA SER A 229 23.31 -12.38 -33.08
C SER A 229 23.30 -11.64 -31.73
N LYS A 230 24.46 -11.15 -31.28
CA LYS A 230 24.59 -10.38 -30.04
C LYS A 230 23.88 -9.02 -30.11
N ILE A 231 24.01 -8.30 -31.23
CA ILE A 231 23.27 -7.04 -31.47
C ILE A 231 21.76 -7.29 -31.41
N GLN A 232 21.27 -8.36 -32.02
CA GLN A 232 19.84 -8.68 -32.01
C GLN A 232 19.35 -9.01 -30.60
N ALA A 233 20.13 -9.77 -29.81
CA ALA A 233 19.80 -10.09 -28.43
C ALA A 233 19.77 -8.82 -27.54
N GLU A 234 20.76 -7.94 -27.67
CA GLU A 234 20.82 -6.70 -26.90
C GLU A 234 19.72 -5.70 -27.31
N LYS A 235 19.35 -5.62 -28.59
CA LYS A 235 18.17 -4.84 -29.06
C LYS A 235 16.87 -5.35 -28.46
N SER A 236 16.69 -6.67 -28.38
CA SER A 236 15.51 -7.26 -27.74
C SER A 236 15.49 -6.99 -26.24
N LEU A 237 16.62 -7.16 -25.54
CA LEU A 237 16.73 -6.88 -24.11
C LEU A 237 16.47 -5.41 -23.82
N ALA A 238 17.03 -4.48 -24.60
CA ALA A 238 16.80 -3.05 -24.40
C ALA A 238 15.34 -2.65 -24.66
N LYS A 239 14.67 -3.26 -25.65
CA LYS A 239 13.23 -3.08 -25.84
C LYS A 239 12.45 -3.57 -24.62
N GLU A 240 12.79 -4.74 -24.11
CA GLU A 240 12.17 -5.32 -22.91
C GLU A 240 12.44 -4.48 -21.64
N THR A 241 13.65 -3.92 -21.52
CA THR A 241 14.02 -3.02 -20.41
C THR A 241 13.30 -1.67 -20.52
N LEU A 242 13.14 -1.14 -21.74
CA LEU A 242 12.39 0.10 -21.98
C LEU A 242 10.91 -0.12 -21.69
N ASP A 243 10.36 -1.27 -22.10
CA ASP A 243 8.99 -1.69 -21.79
C ASP A 243 8.82 -1.87 -20.27
N LEU A 244 9.79 -2.47 -19.55
CA LEU A 244 9.81 -2.59 -18.08
C LEU A 244 9.90 -1.24 -17.37
N VAL A 245 10.75 -0.32 -17.83
CA VAL A 245 10.86 1.03 -17.26
C VAL A 245 9.59 1.84 -17.54
N LEU A 246 8.96 1.68 -18.71
CA LEU A 246 7.65 2.26 -19.01
C LEU A 246 6.52 1.63 -18.17
N VAL A 247 6.67 0.37 -17.75
CA VAL A 247 5.78 -0.32 -16.81
C VAL A 247 6.02 0.13 -15.36
N ASP A 248 7.25 0.46 -14.96
CA ASP A 248 7.58 1.03 -13.63
C ASP A 248 7.29 2.54 -13.52
N LEU A 249 7.06 3.23 -14.65
CA LEU A 249 6.42 4.55 -14.70
C LEU A 249 4.90 4.49 -14.52
N ASP A 250 4.32 3.29 -14.54
CA ASP A 250 2.99 3.07 -13.99
C ASP A 250 3.15 3.10 -12.46
N PRO A 251 2.46 3.98 -11.72
CA PRO A 251 2.67 4.19 -10.28
C PRO A 251 2.13 3.02 -9.42
N LEU A 252 2.31 1.78 -9.86
CA LEU A 252 1.65 0.57 -9.40
C LEU A 252 2.61 -0.55 -8.95
N SER A 253 3.92 -0.30 -8.80
CA SER A 253 4.87 -1.29 -8.26
C SER A 253 5.18 -1.18 -6.76
N SER A 254 4.44 -0.36 -6.00
CA SER A 254 4.51 -0.29 -4.52
C SER A 254 3.15 -0.27 -3.84
#